data_AF-A0A1Q7ATK4-F1
#
_entry.id   AF-A0A1Q7ATK4-F1
#
_cell.length_a   1.000
_cell.length_b   1.000
_cell.length_c   1.000
_cell.angle_alpha   90.00
_cell.angle_beta   90.00
_cell.angle_gamma   90.00
#
_symmetry.space_group_name_H-M   'P 1'
#
loop_
_entity.id
_entity.type
_entity.pdbx_description
1 polymer ?
#
loop_
_entity_poly.entity_id
_entity_poly.type
_entity_poly.pdbx_seq_one_letter_code
_entity_poly.pdbx_strand_id
1 'polypeptide(L)'
;MTADPNFEDMTGPDLLAYLDKTTDHSAFVRWMRKGQPAEESVDPPTRLTAVRLPAEMIDRLDELSAGDRQGRSGLIRAAIADFLAKVEPAA
;
A
#
# COMPACT_ATOMS: atom_id res chain seq x y z
N MET A 1 9.90 -20.63 27.46
CA MET A 1 9.99 -21.31 26.16
C MET A 1 8.68 -22.04 25.94
N THR A 2 7.71 -21.39 25.33
CA THR A 2 6.43 -22.02 24.99
C THR A 2 6.63 -22.68 23.63
N ALA A 3 6.40 -23.98 23.53
CA ALA A 3 6.49 -24.69 22.26
C ALA A 3 5.49 -24.07 21.27
N ASP A 4 5.95 -23.76 20.06
CA ASP A 4 5.06 -23.25 19.00
C ASP A 4 3.95 -24.29 18.74
N PRO A 5 2.67 -23.88 18.65
CA PRO A 5 1.58 -24.80 18.37
C PRO A 5 1.75 -25.47 17.00
N ASN A 6 1.44 -26.77 16.91
CA ASN A 6 1.42 -27.44 15.61
C ASN A 6 0.10 -27.15 14.87
N PHE A 7 0.08 -26.06 14.10
CA PHE A 7 -1.10 -25.64 13.34
C PHE A 7 -1.40 -26.54 12.12
N GLU A 8 -0.46 -27.38 11.69
CA GLU A 8 -0.66 -28.29 10.54
C GLU A 8 -1.66 -29.42 10.86
N ASP A 9 -1.78 -29.80 12.13
CA ASP A 9 -2.67 -30.87 12.60
C ASP A 9 -4.00 -30.35 13.19
N MET A 10 -4.19 -29.03 13.25
CA MET A 10 -5.36 -28.41 13.87
C MET A 10 -6.56 -28.35 12.91
N THR A 11 -7.76 -28.62 13.43
CA THR A 11 -8.98 -28.40 12.66
C THR A 11 -9.36 -26.92 12.64
N GLY A 12 -10.21 -26.50 11.70
CA GLY A 12 -10.69 -25.10 11.62
C GLY A 12 -11.25 -24.56 12.95
N PRO A 13 -12.09 -25.31 13.68
CA PRO A 13 -12.54 -24.92 15.02
C PRO A 13 -11.41 -24.73 16.04
N ASP A 14 -10.38 -25.58 16.00
CA ASP A 14 -9.23 -25.48 16.93
C ASP A 14 -8.38 -24.24 16.65
N LEU A 15 -8.21 -23.88 15.37
CA LEU A 15 -7.55 -22.63 14.97
C LEU A 15 -8.31 -21.40 15.46
N LEU A 16 -9.64 -21.40 15.35
CA LEU A 16 -10.48 -20.32 15.86
C LEU A 16 -10.40 -20.20 17.38
N ALA A 17 -10.42 -21.33 18.09
CA ALA A 17 -10.26 -21.36 19.54
C ALA A 17 -8.88 -20.86 19.99
N TYR A 18 -7.82 -21.13 19.21
CA TYR A 18 -6.49 -20.59 19.46
C TYR A 18 -6.44 -19.06 19.32
N LEU A 19 -7.04 -18.51 18.25
CA LEU A 19 -7.08 -17.07 17.99
C LEU A 19 -7.85 -16.30 19.08
N ASP A 20 -8.93 -16.89 19.59
CA ASP A 20 -9.76 -16.28 20.65
C ASP A 20 -9.07 -16.31 22.02
N LYS A 21 -8.30 -17.37 22.32
CA LYS A 21 -7.65 -17.56 23.62
C LYS A 21 -6.30 -16.87 23.79
N THR A 22 -5.69 -16.40 22.70
CA THR A 22 -4.33 -15.86 22.72
C THR A 22 -4.34 -14.39 22.33
N THR A 23 -3.56 -13.58 23.05
CA THR A 23 -3.33 -12.16 22.71
C THR A 23 -2.16 -11.97 21.75
N ASP A 24 -1.27 -12.97 21.64
CA ASP A 24 -0.15 -12.99 20.71
C ASP A 24 -0.40 -14.01 19.59
N HIS A 25 -0.63 -13.50 18.39
CA HIS A 25 -0.88 -14.30 17.19
C HIS A 25 0.36 -14.49 16.30
N SER A 26 1.55 -14.08 16.77
CA SER A 26 2.79 -14.09 15.97
C SER A 26 3.15 -15.49 15.45
N ALA A 27 2.94 -16.55 16.24
CA ALA A 27 3.16 -17.93 15.83
C ALA A 27 2.23 -18.36 14.67
N PHE A 28 0.95 -17.98 14.75
CA PHE A 28 -0.03 -18.26 13.70
C PHE A 28 0.28 -17.49 12.40
N VAL A 29 0.67 -16.21 12.51
CA VAL A 29 1.10 -15.41 11.34
C VAL A 29 2.37 -15.97 10.71
N ARG A 30 3.33 -16.43 11.51
CA ARG A 30 4.57 -17.06 11.02
C ARG A 30 4.27 -18.36 10.28
N TRP A 31 3.35 -19.17 10.81
CA TRP A 31 2.88 -20.39 10.16
C TRP A 31 2.17 -20.12 8.82
N MET A 32 1.24 -19.15 8.79
CA MET A 32 0.57 -18.71 7.56
C MET A 32 1.57 -18.27 6.48
N ARG A 33 2.63 -17.56 6.86
CA ARG A 33 3.69 -17.11 5.93
C ARG A 33 4.58 -18.26 5.43
N LYS A 34 4.77 -19.31 6.22
CA LYS A 34 5.58 -20.49 5.83
C LYS A 34 4.93 -21.27 4.66
N GLY A 35 3.60 -21.21 4.54
CA GLY A 35 2.84 -21.85 3.45
C GLY A 35 2.66 -20.98 2.21
N GLN A 36 3.04 -19.71 2.25
CA GLN A 36 3.00 -18.83 1.08
C GLN A 36 4.35 -18.88 0.37
N PRO A 37 4.40 -19.03 -0.96
CA PRO A 37 5.64 -18.77 -1.69
C PRO A 37 6.08 -17.36 -1.29
N ALA A 38 7.37 -17.20 -0.99
CA ALA A 38 7.94 -15.88 -0.84
C ALA A 38 7.80 -15.20 -2.21
N GLU A 39 6.71 -14.48 -2.42
CA GLU A 39 6.63 -13.52 -3.50
C GLU A 39 7.77 -12.55 -3.24
N GLU A 40 8.78 -12.66 -4.09
CA GLU A 40 9.79 -11.63 -4.29
C GLU A 40 9.03 -10.30 -4.29
N SER A 41 9.33 -9.47 -3.29
CA SER A 41 8.72 -8.15 -3.13
C SER A 41 9.09 -7.31 -4.33
N VAL A 42 8.37 -7.49 -5.43
CA VAL A 42 8.23 -6.49 -6.48
C VAL A 42 7.58 -5.33 -5.74
N ASP A 43 8.36 -4.29 -5.47
CA ASP A 43 7.84 -3.02 -4.94
C ASP A 43 6.54 -2.74 -5.70
N PRO A 44 5.36 -2.78 -5.06
CA PRO A 44 4.12 -2.51 -5.76
C PRO A 44 4.28 -1.12 -6.37
N PRO A 45 3.93 -0.89 -7.65
CA PRO A 45 4.14 0.40 -8.28
C PRO A 45 3.55 1.47 -7.37
N THR A 46 4.38 2.39 -6.89
CA THR A 46 4.01 3.40 -5.90
C THR A 46 2.74 4.10 -6.38
N ARG A 47 1.59 3.74 -5.78
CA ARG A 47 0.31 4.35 -6.12
C ARG A 47 0.24 5.67 -5.38
N LEU A 48 0.14 6.78 -6.11
CA LEU A 48 -0.06 8.10 -5.53
C LEU A 48 -1.34 8.06 -4.67
N THR A 49 -1.14 8.00 -3.36
CA THR A 49 -2.17 8.13 -2.35
C THR A 49 -2.28 9.62 -2.03
N ALA A 50 -3.51 10.12 -2.02
CA ALA A 50 -3.91 11.53 -2.00
C ALA A 50 -2.90 12.53 -1.39
N VAL A 51 -2.62 13.60 -2.14
CA VAL A 51 -1.83 14.75 -1.65
C VAL A 51 -2.77 15.80 -1.07
N ARG A 52 -2.44 16.35 0.10
CA ARG A 52 -3.17 17.49 0.67
C ARG A 52 -2.61 18.79 0.09
N LEU A 53 -3.47 19.57 -0.53
CA LEU A 53 -3.15 20.89 -1.08
C LEU A 53 -4.02 21.96 -0.40
N PRO A 54 -3.55 23.23 -0.33
CA PRO A 54 -4.39 24.34 0.10
C PRO A 54 -5.65 24.48 -0.76
N ALA A 55 -6.77 24.87 -0.17
CA ALA A 55 -8.06 24.98 -0.86
C ALA A 55 -7.98 25.91 -2.09
N GLU A 56 -7.34 27.07 -1.94
CA GLU A 56 -7.15 28.02 -3.05
C GLU A 56 -6.40 27.43 -4.25
N MET A 57 -5.50 26.48 -3.99
CA MET A 57 -4.76 25.77 -5.04
C MET A 57 -5.64 24.73 -5.74
N ILE A 58 -6.56 24.10 -5.00
CA ILE A 58 -7.55 23.18 -5.57
C ILE A 58 -8.49 23.96 -6.50
N ASP A 59 -9.00 25.10 -6.06
CA ASP A 59 -9.90 25.95 -6.85
C ASP A 59 -9.23 26.40 -8.16
N ARG A 60 -7.98 26.86 -8.07
CA ARG A 60 -7.15 27.18 -9.24
C ARG A 60 -6.97 25.99 -10.19
N LEU A 61 -6.74 24.79 -9.66
CA LEU A 61 -6.59 23.59 -10.48
C LEU A 61 -7.91 23.17 -11.13
N ASP A 62 -9.04 23.39 -10.46
CA ASP A 62 -10.37 23.15 -11.03
C ASP A 62 -10.68 24.14 -12.15
N GLU A 63 -10.35 25.43 -12.00
CA GLU A 63 -10.45 26.43 -13.07
C GLU A 63 -9.58 26.06 -14.29
N LEU A 64 -8.31 25.69 -14.04
CA LEU A 64 -7.35 25.38 -15.09
C LEU A 64 -7.66 24.07 -15.83
N SER A 65 -8.30 23.11 -15.15
CA SER A 65 -8.69 21.84 -15.76
C SER A 65 -10.11 21.83 -16.33
N ALA A 66 -10.80 22.98 -16.31
CA ALA A 66 -12.12 23.13 -16.89
C ALA A 66 -12.08 22.82 -18.41
N GLY A 67 -12.57 21.63 -18.78
CA GLY A 67 -12.58 21.15 -20.17
C GLY A 67 -11.47 20.15 -20.52
N ASP A 68 -10.55 19.84 -19.61
CA ASP A 68 -9.56 18.77 -19.80
C ASP A 68 -10.15 17.41 -19.40
N ARG A 69 -10.07 16.44 -20.33
CA ARG A 69 -10.50 15.05 -20.11
C ARG A 69 -9.74 14.37 -18.97
N GLN A 70 -8.54 14.82 -18.64
CA GLN A 70 -7.72 14.28 -17.54
C GLN A 70 -7.93 15.00 -16.19
N GLY A 71 -8.60 16.15 -16.19
CA GLY A 71 -8.88 16.96 -14.99
C GLY A 71 -7.61 17.41 -14.25
N ARG A 72 -7.78 17.76 -12.96
CA ARG A 72 -6.70 18.16 -12.03
C ARG A 72 -5.51 17.18 -12.02
N SER A 73 -5.79 15.88 -12.06
CA SER A 73 -4.76 14.84 -12.02
C SER A 73 -3.84 14.86 -13.23
N GLY A 74 -4.33 15.27 -14.40
CA GLY A 74 -3.52 15.48 -15.59
C GLY A 74 -2.51 16.61 -15.39
N LEU A 75 -2.99 17.77 -14.92
CA LEU A 75 -2.15 18.94 -14.64
C LEU A 75 -1.06 18.65 -13.60
N ILE A 76 -1.42 17.96 -12.52
CA ILE A 76 -0.47 17.59 -11.46
C ILE A 76 0.63 16.68 -12.01
N ARG A 77 0.26 15.66 -12.81
CA ARG A 77 1.25 14.76 -13.42
C ARG A 77 2.17 15.47 -14.39
N ALA A 78 1.65 16.37 -15.22
CA ALA A 78 2.45 17.16 -16.16
C ALA A 78 3.45 18.07 -15.41
N ALA A 79 2.99 18.76 -14.37
CA ALA A 79 3.85 19.62 -13.55
C ALA A 79 4.97 18.83 -12.84
N ILE A 80 4.66 17.62 -12.34
CA ILE A 80 5.67 16.73 -11.73
C ILE A 80 6.68 16.28 -12.79
N ALA A 81 6.22 15.85 -13.96
CA ALA A 81 7.11 15.42 -15.04
C ALA A 81 8.06 16.55 -15.49
N ASP A 82 7.53 17.76 -15.68
CA ASP A 82 8.31 18.94 -16.02
C ASP A 82 9.33 19.31 -14.93
N PHE A 83 8.97 19.14 -13.66
CA PHE A 83 9.88 19.37 -12.55
C PHE A 83 11.00 18.33 -12.53
N LEU A 84 10.68 17.04 -12.66
CA LEU A 84 11.67 15.96 -12.68
C LEU A 84 12.64 16.12 -13.85
N ALA A 85 12.14 16.46 -15.05
CA ALA A 85 12.98 16.73 -16.21
C ALA A 85 13.97 17.91 -16.02
N LYS A 86 13.66 18.84 -15.12
CA LYS A 86 14.55 19.97 -14.78
C LYS A 86 15.56 19.63 -13.68
N VAL A 87 15.25 18.65 -12.84
CA VAL A 87 16.02 18.32 -11.63
C VAL A 87 16.90 17.10 -11.83
N GLU A 88 16.54 16.18 -12.72
CA GLU A 88 17.42 15.08 -13.12
C GLU A 88 18.51 15.62 -14.07
N PRO A 89 19.79 15.66 -13.66
CA PRO A 89 20.86 15.88 -14.61
C PRO A 89 20.86 14.69 -15.59
N ALA A 90 21.00 14.99 -16.89
CA ALA A 90 21.25 13.96 -17.90
C ALA A 90 22.40 13.07 -17.41
N ALA A 91 22.09 11.79 -17.17
CA ALA A 91 23.07 10.78 -16.80
C ALA A 91 24.10 10.57 -17.92
#